data_AF-D1YGB4-F1
#
_entry.id   AF-D1YGB4-F1
#
_cell.length_a   1.000
_cell.length_b   1.000
_cell.length_c   1.000
_cell.angle_alpha   90.00
_cell.angle_beta   90.00
_cell.angle_gamma   90.00
#
_symmetry.space_group_name_H-M   'P 1'
#
loop_
_entity.id
_entity.type
_entity.pdbx_description
1 polymer ?
#
loop_
_entity_poly.entity_id
_entity_poly.type
_entity_poly.pdbx_seq_one_letter_code
_entity_poly.pdbx_strand_id
1 'polypeptide(L)'
;MDIYGGYTPVLNKLLNQMLEYFRKENKIHQEQTGDSLYEHLIGRVKRPESMIEKCQRKELPVTPESAMKKFETALEFGLSVISLMIFILVLI
;
A
#
# COMPACT_ATOMS: atom_id res chain seq x y z
N MET A 1 9.96 -11.82 14.56
CA MET A 1 8.59 -12.35 14.45
C MET A 1 8.07 -11.98 13.08
N ASP A 2 7.60 -12.94 12.30
CA ASP A 2 7.01 -12.64 10.99
C ASP A 2 5.52 -12.34 11.17
N ILE A 3 5.16 -11.05 11.24
CA ILE A 3 3.77 -10.62 11.43
C ILE A 3 2.89 -10.87 10.20
N TYR A 4 3.51 -11.06 9.03
CA TYR A 4 2.79 -11.38 7.80
C TYR A 4 2.79 -12.88 7.53
N GLY A 5 3.61 -13.66 8.23
CA GLY A 5 3.81 -15.08 7.97
C GLY A 5 4.07 -15.36 6.48
N GLY A 6 3.47 -16.44 5.99
CA GLY A 6 3.55 -16.83 4.58
C GLY A 6 2.89 -15.87 3.57
N TYR A 7 2.25 -14.77 4.01
CA TYR A 7 1.56 -13.84 3.12
C TYR A 7 2.47 -12.83 2.42
N THR A 8 3.74 -12.70 2.84
CA THR A 8 4.71 -11.75 2.26
C THR A 8 4.79 -11.81 0.72
N PRO A 9 4.86 -12.99 0.05
CA PRO A 9 4.86 -13.06 -1.41
C PRO A 9 3.57 -12.53 -2.04
N VAL A 10 2.42 -12.80 -1.41
CA VAL A 10 1.10 -12.34 -1.88
C VAL A 10 0.99 -10.82 -1.76
N LEU A 11 1.46 -10.24 -0.65
CA LEU A 11 1.47 -8.80 -0.44
C LEU A 11 2.35 -8.07 -1.45
N ASN A 12 3.53 -8.61 -1.77
CA ASN A 12 4.40 -8.05 -2.79
C ASN A 12 3.77 -8.14 -4.19
N LYS A 13 3.09 -9.24 -4.51
CA LYS A 13 2.34 -9.36 -5.77
C LYS A 13 1.23 -8.32 -5.87
N LEU A 14 0.45 -8.14 -4.80
CA LEU A 14 -0.61 -7.13 -4.75
C LEU A 14 -0.05 -5.72 -4.90
N LEU A 15 1.04 -5.40 -4.20
CA LEU A 15 1.75 -4.12 -4.35
C LEU A 15 2.14 -3.86 -5.80
N ASN A 16 2.75 -4.85 -6.47
CA ASN A 16 3.16 -4.70 -7.86
C ASN A 16 1.96 -4.45 -8.80
N GLN A 17 0.87 -5.19 -8.61
CA GLN A 17 -0.36 -4.99 -9.39
C GLN A 17 -0.93 -3.58 -9.21
N MET A 18 -0.92 -3.05 -7.97
CA MET A 18 -1.36 -1.68 -7.70
C MET A 18 -0.44 -0.66 -8.36
N LEU A 19 0.88 -0.83 -8.25
CA LEU A 19 1.85 0.07 -8.89
C LEU A 19 1.72 0.09 -10.42
N GLU A 20 1.52 -1.08 -11.03
CA GLU A 20 1.27 -1.19 -12.48
C GLU A 20 -0.01 -0.47 -12.89
N TYR A 21 -1.08 -0.62 -12.11
CA TYR A 21 -2.32 0.10 -12.34
C TYR A 21 -2.11 1.62 -12.31
N PHE A 22 -1.48 2.16 -11.27
CA PHE A 22 -1.19 3.60 -11.18
C PHE A 22 -0.29 4.10 -12.30
N ARG A 23 0.68 3.31 -12.76
CA ARG A 23 1.54 3.66 -13.91
C ARG A 23 0.75 3.70 -15.21
N LYS A 24 -0.15 2.75 -15.41
CA LYS A 24 -1.02 2.71 -16.57
C LYS A 24 -1.94 3.93 -16.62
N GLU A 25 -2.61 4.24 -15.51
CA GLU A 25 -3.49 5.41 -15.43
C GLU A 25 -2.71 6.72 -15.62
N ASN A 26 -1.49 6.83 -15.08
CA ASN A 26 -0.62 7.98 -15.32
C ASN A 26 -0.28 8.15 -16.80
N LYS A 27 0.03 7.05 -17.50
CA LYS A 27 0.33 7.08 -18.95
C LYS A 27 -0.89 7.51 -19.75
N ILE A 28 -2.07 6.97 -19.45
CA ILE A 28 -3.32 7.34 -20.12
C ILE A 28 -3.61 8.84 -19.90
N HIS A 29 -3.46 9.33 -18.67
CA HIS A 29 -3.67 10.74 -18.38
C HIS A 29 -2.68 11.63 -19.13
N GLN A 30 -1.38 11.29 -19.09
CA GLN A 30 -0.34 12.05 -19.79
C GLN A 30 -0.54 12.07 -21.30
N GLU A 31 -1.05 11.00 -21.90
CA GLU A 31 -1.42 10.95 -23.31
C GLU A 31 -2.63 11.86 -23.63
N GLN A 32 -3.55 12.05 -22.68
CA GLN A 32 -4.78 12.84 -22.86
C GLN A 32 -4.60 14.33 -22.56
N THR A 33 -3.82 14.69 -21.54
CA THR A 33 -3.70 16.06 -21.02
C THR A 33 -2.32 16.68 -21.28
N GLY A 34 -1.30 15.85 -21.52
CA GLY A 34 0.11 16.28 -21.55
C GLY A 34 0.78 16.26 -20.17
N ASP A 35 0.00 16.12 -19.09
CA ASP A 35 0.47 16.23 -17.71
C ASP A 35 0.49 14.87 -16.98
N SER A 36 1.37 14.74 -15.99
CA SER A 36 1.45 13.55 -15.15
C SER A 36 0.51 13.67 -13.94
N LEU A 37 -0.12 12.55 -13.51
CA LEU A 37 -0.93 12.50 -12.28
C LEU A 37 -0.09 12.63 -11.00
N TYR A 38 1.18 12.21 -11.07
CA TYR A 38 2.15 12.29 -9.99
C TYR A 38 3.57 12.41 -10.53
N GLU A 39 4.50 12.91 -9.71
CA GLU A 39 5.93 12.92 -10.06
C GLU A 39 6.61 11.63 -9.57
N HIS A 40 6.27 11.20 -8.35
CA HIS A 40 6.87 10.03 -7.72
C HIS A 40 5.80 9.10 -7.14
N LEU A 41 5.87 7.84 -7.57
CA LEU A 41 5.08 6.74 -7.03
C LEU A 41 6.02 5.75 -6.35
N ILE A 42 5.94 5.67 -5.03
CA ILE A 42 6.72 4.74 -4.21
C ILE A 42 5.75 3.87 -3.42
N GLY A 43 5.85 2.56 -3.58
CA GLY A 43 5.08 1.59 -2.82
C GLY A 43 5.98 0.59 -2.14
N ARG A 44 5.65 0.25 -0.89
CA ARG A 44 6.33 -0.82 -0.15
C ARG A 44 5.34 -1.56 0.73
N VAL A 45 5.56 -2.85 0.93
CA VAL A 45 4.93 -3.57 2.04
C VAL A 45 5.46 -2.95 3.34
N LYS A 46 4.55 -2.68 4.27
CA LYS A 46 4.90 -2.05 5.55
C LYS A 46 5.87 -2.95 6.32
N ARG A 47 6.76 -2.34 7.10
CA ARG A 47 7.72 -3.12 7.88
C ARG A 47 7.01 -3.82 9.04
N PRO A 48 7.42 -5.06 9.40
CA PRO A 48 6.82 -5.81 10.50
C PRO A 48 6.69 -5.00 11.79
N GLU A 49 7.72 -4.25 12.16
CA GLU A 49 7.78 -3.46 13.41
C GLU A 49 6.66 -2.42 13.45
N SER A 50 6.39 -1.76 12.31
CA SER A 50 5.35 -0.73 12.22
C SER A 50 3.94 -1.32 12.21
N MET A 51 3.78 -2.58 11.78
CA MET A 51 2.52 -3.30 11.92
C MET A 51 2.29 -3.79 13.34
N ILE A 52 3.34 -4.27 14.01
CA ILE A 52 3.28 -4.66 15.43
C ILE A 52 2.82 -3.46 16.26
N GLU A 53 3.47 -2.31 16.09
CA GLU A 53 3.11 -1.06 16.78
C GLU A 53 1.65 -0.64 16.49
N LYS A 54 1.19 -0.79 15.24
CA LYS A 54 -0.20 -0.49 14.87
C LYS A 54 -1.20 -1.46 15.50
N CYS A 55 -0.89 -2.76 15.54
CA CYS A 55 -1.71 -3.77 16.23
C CYS A 55 -1.81 -3.46 17.72
N GLN A 56 -0.69 -3.14 18.37
CA GLN A 56 -0.65 -2.75 19.78
C GLN A 56 -1.49 -1.49 20.05
N ARG A 57 -1.37 -0.45 19.22
CA ARG A 57 -2.18 0.79 19.35
C ARG A 57 -3.68 0.57 19.18
N LYS A 58 -4.09 -0.44 18.41
CA LYS A 58 -5.50 -0.81 18.20
C LYS A 58 -5.97 -1.92 19.15
N GLU A 59 -5.16 -2.29 20.15
CA GLU A 59 -5.44 -3.40 21.09
C GLU A 59 -5.76 -4.72 20.36
N LEU A 60 -5.07 -4.97 19.25
CA LEU A 60 -5.22 -6.18 18.47
C LEU A 60 -4.12 -7.20 18.83
N PRO A 61 -4.44 -8.51 18.83
CA PRO A 61 -3.42 -9.54 18.92
C PRO A 61 -2.36 -9.36 17.83
N VAL A 62 -1.08 -9.57 18.16
CA VAL A 62 0.01 -9.51 17.19
C VAL A 62 0.07 -10.85 16.44
N THR A 63 -0.92 -11.08 15.58
CA THR A 63 -1.02 -12.30 14.78
C THR A 63 -1.19 -11.98 13.29
N PRO A 64 -0.80 -12.89 12.37
CA PRO A 64 -1.01 -12.70 10.94
C PRO A 64 -2.47 -12.42 10.58
N GLU A 65 -3.42 -13.07 11.25
CA GLU A 65 -4.84 -12.82 11.06
C GLU A 65 -5.20 -11.40 11.46
N SER A 66 -4.69 -10.89 12.57
CA SER A 66 -4.97 -9.51 13.02
C SER A 66 -4.36 -8.47 12.07
N ALA A 67 -3.21 -8.79 11.46
CA ALA A 67 -2.60 -7.98 10.42
C ALA A 67 -3.40 -7.99 9.10
N MET A 68 -4.28 -8.97 8.88
CA MET A 68 -5.05 -9.13 7.63
C MET A 68 -6.56 -8.86 7.77
N LYS A 69 -7.19 -9.13 8.92
CA LYS A 69 -8.64 -9.43 9.04
C LYS A 69 -9.50 -8.27 9.55
N LYS A 70 -8.91 -7.15 9.98
CA LYS A 70 -9.65 -6.00 10.55
C LYS A 70 -9.52 -4.73 9.71
N PHE A 71 -9.89 -4.85 8.44
CA PHE A 71 -10.06 -3.69 7.57
C PHE A 71 -11.43 -3.77 6.93
N GLU A 72 -12.24 -2.74 7.13
CA GLU A 72 -13.64 -2.70 6.68
C GLU A 72 -13.73 -2.61 5.16
N THR A 73 -12.66 -2.12 4.53
CA THR A 73 -12.55 -2.00 3.07
C THR A 73 -11.19 -2.49 2.57
N ALA A 74 -11.15 -2.94 1.30
CA ALA A 74 -9.90 -3.28 0.62
C ALA A 74 -8.91 -2.10 0.55
N LEU A 75 -9.42 -0.86 0.53
CA LEU A 75 -8.61 0.35 0.60
C LEU A 75 -7.94 0.51 1.97
N GLU A 76 -8.68 0.27 3.06
CA GLU A 76 -8.13 0.32 4.42
C GLU A 76 -7.12 -0.81 4.66
N PHE A 77 -7.35 -2.00 4.08
CA PHE A 77 -6.40 -3.10 4.04
C PHE A 77 -5.13 -2.67 3.32
N GLY A 78 -5.27 -2.19 2.08
CA GLY A 78 -4.18 -1.68 1.25
C GLY A 78 -3.33 -0.66 1.98
N LEU A 79 -3.91 0.41 2.51
CA LEU A 79 -3.20 1.45 3.28
C LEU A 79 -2.52 0.94 4.57
N SER A 80 -2.99 -0.18 5.09
CA SER A 80 -2.48 -0.74 6.34
C SER A 80 -1.32 -1.69 6.13
N VAL A 81 -1.37 -2.54 5.11
CA VAL A 81 -0.31 -3.50 4.79
C VAL A 81 0.67 -3.00 3.72
N ILE A 82 0.20 -2.13 2.83
CA ILE A 82 0.96 -1.54 1.71
C ILE A 82 1.02 -0.03 1.92
N SER A 83 2.21 0.47 2.21
CA SER A 83 2.47 1.90 2.28
C SER A 83 2.69 2.41 0.86
N LEU A 84 1.68 3.05 0.28
CA LEU A 84 1.81 3.83 -0.95
C LEU A 84 2.02 5.29 -0.57
N MET A 85 3.13 5.86 -1.06
CA MET A 85 3.41 7.29 -1.01
C MET A 85 3.37 7.80 -2.44
N ILE A 86 2.37 8.63 -2.72
CA ILE A 86 2.22 9.35 -3.98
C ILE A 86 2.58 10.80 -3.68
N PHE A 87 3.67 11.29 -4.26
CA PHE A 87 4.01 12.71 -4.19
C PHE A 87 3.37 13.39 -5.39
N ILE A 88 2.31 14.14 -5.11
CA ILE A 88 1.67 15.01 -6.08
C ILE A 88 2.23 16.41 -5.83
N LEU A 89 3.34 16.77 -6.48
CA LEU A 89 3.64 18.18 -6.71
C LEU A 89 2.80 18.58 -7.92
N VAL A 90 1.60 19.09 -7.69
CA VAL A 90 0.99 19.98 -8.69
C VAL A 90 1.66 21.33 -8.48
N LEU A 91 2.64 21.67 -9.30
CA LEU A 91 3.03 23.07 -9.48
C LEU A 91 1.84 23.74 -10.19
N ILE A 92 0.95 24.34 -9.40
CA ILE A 92 0.02 25.38 -9.85
C ILE A 92 0.84 26.63 -10.12
#